data_AF-A0A7V9ZYB2-F1
#
_entry.id   AF-A0A7V9ZYB2-F1
#
_cell.length_a   1.000
_cell.length_b   1.000
_cell.length_c   1.000
_cell.angle_alpha   90.00
_cell.angle_beta   90.00
_cell.angle_gamma   90.00
#
_symmetry.space_group_name_H-M   'P 1'
#
loop_
_entity.id
_entity.type
_entity.pdbx_description
1 polymer ?
#
loop_
_entity_poly.entity_id
_entity_poly.type
_entity_poly.pdbx_seq_one_letter_code
_entity_poly.pdbx_strand_id
1 'polypeptide(L)'
;MSPRLRREVLKRIYALLVVVVLGAIAWGWMIRMPAKSFSGAAPDDDADLAPLRTELSADVKTLASEIGERNVQHYEKLRAAADFIEQSLMKAGFCPRRDGYEVDGRICENIEAEIPGSRGEIVVIGAHYDSVLGSPGA
;
A
#
# COMPACT_ATOMS: atom_id res chain seq x y z
N MET A 1 -4.70 17.17 49.55
CA MET A 1 -4.81 17.80 48.21
C MET A 1 -5.98 18.77 48.22
N SER A 2 -5.83 20.02 47.77
CA SER A 2 -6.91 21.02 47.89
C SER A 2 -8.09 20.70 46.93
N PRO A 3 -9.34 21.04 47.27
CA PRO A 3 -10.51 20.80 46.41
C PRO A 3 -10.39 21.44 45.02
N ARG A 4 -9.72 22.60 44.95
CA ARG A 4 -9.42 23.31 43.71
C ARG A 4 -8.45 22.52 42.83
N LEU A 5 -7.36 22.01 43.41
CA LEU A 5 -6.37 21.20 42.70
C LEU A 5 -6.99 19.89 42.16
N ARG A 6 -7.85 19.23 42.94
CA ARG A 6 -8.58 18.03 42.48
C ARG A 6 -9.48 18.34 41.29
N ARG A 7 -10.19 19.47 41.30
CA ARG A 7 -11.08 19.89 40.20
C ARG A 7 -10.31 20.21 38.92
N GLU A 8 -9.17 20.88 39.02
CA GLU A 8 -8.33 21.18 37.85
C GLU A 8 -7.64 19.92 37.28
N VAL A 9 -7.23 18.98 38.13
CA VAL A 9 -6.72 17.68 37.69
C VAL A 9 -7.81 16.87 36.96
N LEU A 10 -9.03 16.81 37.49
CA LEU A 10 -10.14 16.13 36.80
C LEU A 10 -10.46 16.76 35.44
N LYS A 11 -10.46 18.10 35.32
CA LYS A 11 -10.68 18.78 34.04
C LYS A 11 -9.60 18.43 33.01
N ARG A 12 -8.33 18.37 33.42
CA ARG A 12 -7.21 18.00 32.54
C ARG A 12 -7.30 16.54 32.08
N ILE A 13 -7.63 15.63 33.00
CA ILE A 13 -7.87 14.21 32.67
C ILE A 13 -9.03 14.09 31.68
N TYR A 14 -10.14 14.81 31.92
CA TYR A 14 -11.28 14.81 31.02
C TYR A 14 -10.93 15.36 29.63
N ALA A 15 -10.22 16.50 29.57
CA ALA A 15 -9.77 17.09 28.31
C ALA A 15 -8.84 16.13 27.53
N LEU A 16 -7.89 15.50 28.22
CA LEU A 16 -7.02 14.48 27.61
C LEU A 16 -7.83 13.31 27.07
N LEU A 17 -8.80 12.82 27.84
CA LEU A 17 -9.65 11.70 27.43
C LEU A 17 -10.48 12.06 26.19
N VAL A 18 -11.02 13.28 26.12
CA VAL A 18 -11.72 13.78 24.93
C VAL A 18 -10.77 13.83 23.73
N VAL A 19 -9.54 14.34 23.88
CA VAL A 19 -8.54 14.38 22.80
C VAL A 19 -8.19 12.98 22.30
N VAL A 20 -7.99 12.02 23.20
CA VAL A 20 -7.71 10.61 22.85
C VAL A 20 -8.89 9.99 22.10
N VAL A 21 -10.12 10.21 22.56
CA VAL A 21 -11.33 9.70 21.89
C VAL A 21 -11.49 10.31 20.50
N LEU A 22 -11.32 11.62 20.36
CA LEU A 22 -11.39 12.29 19.06
C LEU A 22 -10.29 11.80 18.11
N GLY A 23 -9.06 11.61 18.62
CA GLY A 23 -7.96 11.04 17.87
C GLY A 23 -8.23 9.62 17.39
N ALA A 24 -8.82 8.77 18.24
CA ALA A 24 -9.21 7.41 17.88
C ALA A 24 -10.33 7.38 16.83
N ILE A 25 -11.31 8.29 16.92
CA ILE A 25 -12.37 8.43 15.91
C ILE A 25 -11.78 8.86 14.57
N ALA A 26 -10.92 9.88 14.57
CA ALA A 26 -10.26 10.37 13.36
C ALA A 26 -9.39 9.29 12.72
N TRP A 27 -8.58 8.57 13.51
CA TRP A 27 -7.80 7.43 13.07
C TRP A 27 -8.68 6.35 12.43
N GLY A 28 -9.77 5.97 13.11
CA GLY A 28 -10.72 4.98 12.62
C GLY A 28 -11.40 5.39 11.31
N TRP A 29 -11.65 6.69 11.11
CA TRP A 29 -12.13 7.21 9.83
C TRP A 29 -11.07 7.17 8.74
N MET A 30 -9.82 7.51 9.04
CA MET A 30 -8.72 7.52 8.06
C MET A 30 -8.38 6.14 7.51
N ILE A 31 -8.43 5.10 8.34
CA ILE A 31 -8.09 3.71 7.92
C ILE A 31 -9.28 2.96 7.30
N ARG A 32 -10.48 3.54 7.33
CA ARG A 32 -11.68 2.89 6.83
C ARG A 32 -11.80 3.15 5.33
N MET A 33 -11.65 2.11 4.52
CA MET A 33 -11.89 2.17 3.08
C MET A 33 -13.38 2.50 2.83
N PRO A 34 -13.72 3.66 2.22
CA PRO A 34 -15.11 4.13 2.11
C PRO A 34 -15.97 3.38 1.06
N ALA A 35 -15.49 2.27 0.52
CA ALA A 35 -16.21 1.44 -0.43
C ALA A 35 -16.68 0.12 0.20
N LYS A 36 -17.66 -0.54 -0.43
CA LYS A 36 -17.97 -1.94 -0.10
C LYS A 36 -16.83 -2.79 -0.65
N SER A 37 -16.03 -3.39 0.24
CA SER A 37 -15.09 -4.42 -0.16
C SER A 37 -15.83 -5.54 -0.89
N PHE A 38 -15.24 -6.06 -1.95
CA PHE A 38 -15.74 -7.28 -2.57
C PHE A 38 -15.65 -8.43 -1.56
N SER A 39 -16.75 -9.17 -1.37
CA SER A 39 -16.85 -10.29 -0.44
C SER A 39 -17.48 -11.53 -1.09
N GLY A 40 -17.48 -11.59 -2.42
CA GLY A 40 -17.91 -12.79 -3.15
C GLY A 40 -16.90 -13.92 -3.01
N ALA A 41 -17.32 -15.14 -3.33
CA ALA A 41 -16.35 -16.20 -3.60
C ALA A 41 -15.44 -15.75 -4.75
N ALA A 42 -14.16 -16.11 -4.69
CA ALA A 42 -13.35 -16.07 -5.89
C ALA A 42 -14.10 -16.84 -6.98
N PRO A 43 -13.99 -16.43 -8.27
CA PRO A 43 -14.46 -17.27 -9.36
C PRO A 43 -13.96 -18.70 -9.14
N ASP A 44 -14.79 -19.69 -9.46
CA ASP A 44 -14.39 -21.11 -9.40
C ASP A 44 -13.08 -21.32 -10.16
N ASP A 45 -12.42 -22.48 -9.99
CA ASP A 45 -11.25 -22.88 -10.79
C ASP A 45 -11.66 -23.02 -12.26
N ASP A 46 -11.83 -21.87 -12.90
CA ASP A 46 -12.04 -21.67 -14.30
C ASP A 46 -10.72 -22.05 -14.96
N ALA A 47 -10.78 -23.03 -15.86
CA ALA A 47 -9.62 -23.51 -16.60
C ALA A 47 -8.90 -22.34 -17.30
N ASP A 48 -9.64 -21.28 -17.64
CA ASP A 48 -9.13 -20.08 -18.29
C ASP A 48 -8.30 -19.18 -17.35
N LEU A 49 -8.48 -19.29 -16.02
CA LEU A 49 -7.73 -18.52 -15.01
C LEU A 49 -6.50 -19.25 -14.47
N ALA A 50 -6.35 -20.54 -14.74
CA ALA A 50 -5.20 -21.33 -14.27
C ALA A 50 -3.82 -20.78 -14.72
N PRO A 51 -3.66 -20.28 -15.97
CA PRO A 51 -2.41 -19.63 -16.39
C PRO A 51 -2.14 -18.35 -15.59
N LEU A 52 -3.15 -17.49 -15.45
CA LEU A 52 -3.04 -16.23 -14.72
C LEU A 52 -2.67 -16.44 -13.25
N ARG A 53 -3.28 -17.44 -12.59
CA ARG A 53 -2.92 -17.81 -11.21
C ARG A 53 -1.45 -18.20 -11.10
N THR A 54 -0.96 -18.97 -12.07
CA THR A 54 0.43 -19.43 -12.11
C THR A 54 1.39 -18.25 -12.25
N GLU A 55 1.10 -17.34 -13.17
CA GLU A 55 1.88 -16.12 -13.41
C GLU A 55 1.88 -15.21 -12.16
N LEU A 56 0.72 -14.91 -11.60
CA LEU A 56 0.60 -14.09 -10.38
C LEU A 56 1.34 -14.73 -9.19
N SER A 57 1.27 -16.05 -9.03
CA SER A 57 1.99 -16.75 -7.96
C SER A 57 3.50 -16.65 -8.14
N ALA A 58 3.99 -16.69 -9.39
CA ALA A 58 5.40 -16.49 -9.71
C ALA A 58 5.85 -15.06 -9.39
N ASP A 59 5.06 -14.05 -9.78
CA ASP A 59 5.36 -12.64 -9.47
C ASP A 59 5.42 -12.38 -7.96
N VAL A 60 4.45 -12.89 -7.20
CA VAL A 60 4.43 -12.79 -5.74
C VAL A 60 5.63 -13.51 -5.13
N LYS A 61 5.98 -14.71 -5.64
CA LYS A 61 7.16 -15.44 -5.18
C LYS A 61 8.45 -14.64 -5.42
N THR A 62 8.62 -14.05 -6.59
CA THR A 62 9.80 -13.23 -6.89
C THR A 62 9.85 -12.01 -5.97
N LEU A 63 8.74 -11.28 -5.79
CA LEU A 63 8.70 -10.09 -4.93
C LEU A 63 8.89 -10.42 -3.43
N ALA A 64 8.18 -11.42 -2.91
CA ALA A 64 8.13 -11.70 -1.48
C ALA A 64 9.20 -12.69 -1.00
N SER A 65 9.70 -13.57 -1.85
CA SER A 65 10.69 -14.60 -1.45
C SER A 65 12.08 -14.31 -2.00
N GLU A 66 12.19 -14.05 -3.30
CA GLU A 66 13.50 -13.86 -3.96
C GLU A 66 14.09 -12.48 -3.68
N ILE A 67 13.29 -11.42 -3.87
CA ILE A 67 13.64 -10.05 -3.46
C ILE A 67 13.45 -9.92 -1.94
N GLY A 68 12.25 -10.25 -1.46
CA GLY A 68 11.89 -10.20 -0.04
C GLY A 68 11.63 -8.78 0.45
N GLU A 69 12.02 -8.52 1.70
CA GLU A 69 11.84 -7.20 2.33
C GLU A 69 12.47 -6.08 1.50
N ARG A 70 11.67 -5.08 1.14
CA ARG A 70 11.99 -4.03 0.15
C ARG A 70 11.42 -2.69 0.60
N ASN A 71 12.29 -1.87 1.17
CA ASN A 71 11.98 -0.54 1.70
C ASN A 71 13.21 0.36 1.62
N VAL A 72 13.11 1.59 2.11
CA VAL A 72 14.21 2.58 2.07
C VAL A 72 15.46 2.07 2.80
N GLN A 73 15.31 1.30 3.90
CA GLN A 73 16.44 0.66 4.58
C GLN A 73 17.07 -0.46 3.74
N HIS A 74 16.25 -1.16 2.94
CA HIS A 74 16.66 -2.18 1.99
C HIS A 74 16.64 -1.67 0.53
N TYR A 75 17.28 -0.51 0.30
CA TYR A 75 17.14 0.27 -0.93
C TYR A 75 17.43 -0.51 -2.23
N GLU A 76 18.48 -1.34 -2.26
CA GLU A 76 18.80 -2.15 -3.45
C GLU A 76 17.68 -3.15 -3.79
N LYS A 77 16.99 -3.69 -2.78
CA LYS A 77 15.84 -4.58 -2.98
C LYS A 77 14.61 -3.81 -3.42
N LEU A 78 14.42 -2.59 -2.92
CA LEU A 78 13.38 -1.68 -3.40
C LEU A 78 13.57 -1.37 -4.90
N ARG A 79 14.80 -1.06 -5.32
CA ARG A 79 15.13 -0.85 -6.74
C ARG A 79 14.96 -2.11 -7.57
N ALA A 80 15.39 -3.27 -7.05
CA ALA A 80 15.20 -4.55 -7.74
C ALA A 80 13.71 -4.87 -7.98
N ALA A 81 12.84 -4.53 -7.02
CA ALA A 81 11.41 -4.67 -7.20
C ALA A 81 10.84 -3.71 -8.25
N ALA A 82 11.31 -2.45 -8.25
CA ALA A 82 10.93 -1.50 -9.29
C ALA A 82 11.35 -1.98 -10.70
N ASP A 83 12.57 -2.48 -10.84
CA ASP A 83 13.10 -3.05 -12.09
C ASP A 83 12.30 -4.29 -12.54
N PHE A 84 11.94 -5.17 -11.60
CA PHE A 84 11.12 -6.34 -11.89
C PHE A 84 9.73 -5.93 -12.42
N ILE A 85 9.05 -5.00 -11.75
CA ILE A 85 7.70 -4.56 -12.14
C ILE A 85 7.72 -3.86 -13.50
N GLU A 86 8.68 -2.97 -13.74
CA GLU A 86 8.85 -2.30 -15.03
C GLU A 86 9.05 -3.32 -16.15
N GLN A 87 9.94 -4.30 -15.97
CA GLN A 87 10.18 -5.34 -16.96
C GLN A 87 8.96 -6.23 -17.19
N SER A 88 8.22 -6.57 -16.14
CA SER A 88 6.97 -7.36 -16.26
C SER A 88 5.91 -6.60 -17.04
N LEU A 89 5.73 -5.29 -16.78
CA LEU A 89 4.83 -4.43 -17.56
C LEU A 89 5.26 -4.33 -19.03
N MET A 90 6.55 -4.14 -19.29
CA MET A 90 7.08 -4.11 -20.66
C MET A 90 6.84 -5.43 -21.40
N LYS A 91 7.07 -6.58 -20.76
CA LYS A 91 6.82 -7.91 -21.34
C LYS A 91 5.35 -8.14 -21.65
N ALA A 92 4.45 -7.55 -20.86
CA ALA A 92 3.01 -7.56 -21.11
C ALA A 92 2.57 -6.55 -22.19
N GLY A 93 3.49 -5.80 -22.80
CA GLY A 93 3.23 -4.89 -23.91
C GLY A 93 2.88 -3.46 -23.49
N PHE A 94 3.06 -3.10 -22.22
CA PHE A 94 2.87 -1.74 -21.74
C PHE A 94 4.11 -0.86 -21.96
N CYS A 95 3.94 0.45 -21.85
CA CYS A 95 5.01 1.44 -21.82
C CYS A 95 5.07 2.10 -20.44
N PRO A 96 5.69 1.46 -19.43
CA PRO A 96 5.75 1.99 -18.09
C PRO A 96 6.59 3.27 -18.00
N ARG A 97 6.21 4.18 -17.09
CA ARG A 97 6.94 5.38 -16.69
C ARG A 97 7.26 5.29 -15.20
N ARG A 98 8.48 5.70 -14.83
CA ARG A 98 8.86 5.91 -13.44
C ARG A 98 8.72 7.37 -13.05
N ASP A 99 8.14 7.60 -11.88
CA ASP A 99 8.00 8.92 -11.27
C ASP A 99 8.73 8.97 -9.93
N GLY A 100 9.92 9.58 -9.96
CA GLY A 100 10.84 9.62 -8.83
C GLY A 100 10.56 10.76 -7.86
N TYR A 101 10.62 10.48 -6.56
CA TYR A 101 10.54 11.44 -5.48
C TYR A 101 11.57 11.13 -4.39
N GLU A 102 11.98 12.14 -3.62
CA GLU A 102 13.03 11.97 -2.61
C GLU A 102 12.46 11.64 -1.22
N VAL A 103 13.04 10.64 -0.57
CA VAL A 103 12.82 10.27 0.82
C VAL A 103 14.18 10.01 1.48
N ASP A 104 14.52 10.78 2.50
CA ASP A 104 15.79 10.64 3.25
C ASP A 104 17.04 10.59 2.34
N GLY A 105 17.07 11.42 1.29
CA GLY A 105 18.18 11.46 0.32
C GLY A 105 18.25 10.26 -0.64
N ARG A 106 17.20 9.43 -0.70
CA ARG A 106 17.03 8.34 -1.66
C ARG A 106 15.88 8.65 -2.61
N ILE A 107 16.03 8.27 -3.88
CA ILE A 107 14.94 8.37 -4.85
C ILE A 107 14.08 7.11 -4.74
N CYS A 108 12.83 7.29 -4.35
CA CYS A 108 11.76 6.30 -4.44
C CYS A 108 10.94 6.57 -5.70
N GLU A 109 10.39 5.54 -6.32
CA GLU A 109 9.77 5.67 -7.64
C GLU A 109 8.37 5.07 -7.63
N ASN A 110 7.36 5.82 -8.08
CA ASN A 110 6.10 5.24 -8.52
C ASN A 110 6.28 4.71 -9.95
N ILE A 111 5.61 3.60 -10.28
CA ILE A 111 5.62 3.03 -11.62
C ILE A 111 4.18 3.05 -12.12
N GLU A 112 3.96 3.69 -13.26
CA GLU A 112 2.65 3.73 -13.90
C GLU A 112 2.74 3.23 -15.33
N ALA A 113 1.67 2.61 -15.80
CA ALA A 113 1.46 2.27 -17.20
C ALA A 113 0.02 2.60 -17.56
N GLU A 114 -0.19 3.12 -18.77
CA GLU A 114 -1.51 3.56 -19.24
C GLU A 114 -1.92 2.77 -20.48
N ILE A 115 -3.21 2.38 -20.53
CA ILE A 115 -3.88 2.05 -21.78
C ILE A 115 -4.76 3.26 -22.13
N PRO A 116 -4.39 4.07 -23.14
CA PRO A 116 -5.14 5.27 -23.45
C PRO A 116 -6.56 4.92 -23.90
N GLY A 117 -7.54 5.45 -23.19
CA GLY A 117 -8.95 5.36 -23.55
C GLY A 117 -9.35 6.37 -24.62
N SER A 118 -10.58 6.23 -25.13
CA SER A 118 -11.18 7.20 -26.07
C SER A 118 -12.14 8.19 -25.40
N ARG A 119 -12.38 8.05 -24.09
CA ARG A 119 -13.27 8.89 -23.27
C ARG A 119 -12.47 9.59 -22.18
N GLY A 120 -13.05 10.60 -21.54
CA GLY A 120 -12.45 11.33 -20.42
C GLY A 120 -12.58 10.66 -19.05
N GLU A 121 -13.00 9.39 -19.01
CA GLU A 121 -13.17 8.60 -17.79
C GLU A 121 -11.93 7.73 -17.60
N ILE A 122 -11.37 7.73 -16.39
CA ILE A 122 -10.14 6.98 -16.07
C ILE A 122 -10.45 5.98 -14.95
N VAL A 123 -10.00 4.74 -15.12
CA VAL A 123 -9.96 3.72 -14.06
C VAL A 123 -8.51 3.57 -13.64
N VAL A 124 -8.22 3.81 -12.36
CA VAL A 124 -6.89 3.64 -11.78
C VAL A 124 -6.89 2.38 -10.93
N ILE A 125 -5.94 1.48 -11.23
CA ILE A 125 -5.65 0.30 -10.42
C ILE A 125 -4.24 0.51 -9.86
N GLY A 126 -4.09 0.41 -8.55
CA GLY A 126 -2.81 0.64 -7.88
C GLY A 126 -2.60 -0.29 -6.70
N ALA A 127 -1.33 -0.54 -6.43
CA ALA A 127 -0.86 -1.25 -5.25
C ALA A 127 0.46 -0.63 -4.80
N HIS A 128 0.77 -0.73 -3.51
CA HIS A 128 2.12 -0.46 -3.04
C HIS A 128 3.00 -1.66 -3.38
N TYR A 129 4.21 -1.42 -3.87
CA TYR A 129 5.17 -2.50 -4.10
C TYR A 129 6.21 -2.58 -3.01
N ASP A 130 6.43 -1.54 -2.21
CA ASP A 130 7.30 -1.61 -1.03
C ASP A 130 6.68 -2.48 0.07
N SER A 131 7.51 -2.93 1.00
CA SER A 131 7.11 -3.69 2.17
C SER A 131 7.44 -2.94 3.46
N VAL A 132 6.63 -3.17 4.50
CA VAL A 132 6.94 -2.63 5.83
C VAL A 132 8.22 -3.24 6.38
N LEU A 133 8.92 -2.48 7.23
CA LEU A 133 10.13 -2.92 7.93
C LEU A 133 9.89 -4.25 8.68
N GLY A 134 10.81 -5.19 8.52
CA GLY A 134 10.75 -6.52 9.13
C GLY A 134 9.78 -7.49 8.46
N SER A 135 9.25 -7.17 7.27
CA SER A 135 8.32 -8.03 6.54
C SER A 135 8.66 -8.14 5.05
N PRO A 136 8.55 -9.33 4.44
CA PRO A 136 8.67 -9.50 3.00
C PRO A 136 7.47 -8.94 2.20
N GLY A 137 6.34 -8.61 2.85
CA GLY A 137 5.15 -8.10 2.17
C GLY A 137 4.57 -9.10 1.16
N ALA A 138 4.13 -10.27 1.68
CA ALA A 138 3.52 -11.38 0.95
C ALA A 138 2.01 -11.48 1.25
#